data_AF-A0A9P3YV30-F1
#
_entry.id   AF-A0A9P3YV30-F1
#
_cell.length_a   1.000
_cell.length_b   1.000
_cell.length_c   1.000
_cell.angle_alpha   90.00
_cell.angle_beta   90.00
_cell.angle_gamma   90.00
#
_symmetry.space_group_name_H-M   'P 1'
#
loop_
_entity.id
_entity.type
_entity.pdbx_description
1 polymer ?
#
loop_
_entity_poly.entity_id
_entity_poly.type
_entity_poly.pdbx_seq_one_letter_code
_entity_poly.pdbx_strand_id
1 'polypeptide(L)'
;ERVNSKLSTVFKNRGAKSDVRGLYWLSHTKAPAILIEVCFVDSKADTDYYIRHKDIVAKLIAEGILNKTIDNKENSEDKKMYKHTIVYDGEVDKIPATVVGWGYNDGKILICDIKDYVPGQTQNLYVIGGAACEKIGSMTKENYTMIKGNDRFDTLYKALDFIDK
;
A
#
# COMPACT_ATOMS: atom_id res chain seq x y z
N GLU A 1 27.90 -13.00 -5.00
CA GLU A 1 28.09 -13.42 -3.59
C GLU A 1 27.10 -12.83 -2.58
N ARG A 2 27.07 -11.51 -2.34
CA ARG A 2 26.24 -10.92 -1.26
C ARG A 2 24.75 -11.31 -1.30
N VAL A 3 24.12 -11.18 -2.47
CA VAL A 3 22.71 -11.57 -2.68
C VAL A 3 22.49 -13.07 -2.39
N ASN A 4 23.39 -13.93 -2.87
CA ASN A 4 23.32 -15.37 -2.60
C ASN A 4 23.46 -15.70 -1.11
N SER A 5 24.37 -15.01 -0.39
CA SER A 5 24.53 -15.16 1.06
C SER A 5 23.24 -14.80 1.81
N LYS A 6 22.57 -13.70 1.45
CA LYS A 6 21.28 -13.32 2.04
C LYS A 6 20.17 -14.33 1.74
N LEU A 7 20.02 -14.73 0.48
CA LEU A 7 19.01 -15.73 0.08
C LEU A 7 19.24 -17.12 0.71
N SER A 8 20.49 -17.46 1.03
CA SER A 8 20.83 -18.75 1.65
C SER A 8 20.27 -18.96 3.06
N THR A 9 19.74 -17.90 3.67
CA THR A 9 19.04 -17.98 4.96
C THR A 9 17.65 -18.62 4.84
N VAL A 10 17.07 -18.65 3.63
CA VAL A 10 15.70 -19.14 3.37
C VAL A 10 15.64 -20.20 2.26
N PHE A 11 16.58 -20.20 1.31
CA PHE A 11 16.69 -21.21 0.26
C PHE A 11 18.03 -21.94 0.32
N LYS A 12 18.09 -23.13 -0.29
CA LYS A 12 19.35 -23.88 -0.38
C LYS A 12 20.40 -23.11 -1.18
N ASN A 13 21.54 -22.83 -0.56
CA ASN A 13 22.69 -22.18 -1.18
C ASN A 13 23.28 -23.04 -2.30
N ARG A 14 23.37 -22.50 -3.52
CA ARG A 14 23.99 -23.13 -4.70
C ARG A 14 25.23 -22.38 -5.22
N GLY A 15 25.64 -21.33 -4.50
CA GLY A 15 26.75 -20.44 -4.83
C GLY A 15 26.44 -19.47 -5.97
N ALA A 16 27.12 -18.33 -6.01
CA ALA A 16 27.06 -17.50 -7.20
C ALA A 16 27.88 -18.14 -8.33
N LYS A 17 27.39 -18.03 -9.57
CA LYS A 17 28.10 -18.51 -10.76
C LYS A 17 28.67 -17.31 -11.50
N SER A 18 29.97 -17.34 -11.76
CA SER A 18 30.67 -16.32 -12.57
C SER A 18 30.62 -16.62 -14.07
N ASP A 19 30.22 -17.83 -14.45
CA ASP A 19 30.04 -18.18 -15.85
C ASP A 19 28.77 -17.52 -16.40
N VAL A 20 28.97 -16.56 -17.31
CA VAL A 20 27.90 -15.78 -17.95
C VAL A 20 27.81 -16.07 -19.45
N ARG A 21 28.54 -17.08 -19.95
CA ARG A 21 28.57 -17.41 -21.38
C ARG A 21 27.15 -17.75 -21.86
N GLY A 22 26.73 -17.12 -22.95
CA GLY A 22 25.40 -17.32 -23.54
C GLY A 22 24.26 -16.51 -22.90
N LEU A 23 24.51 -15.76 -21.82
CA LEU A 23 23.50 -14.94 -21.16
C LEU A 23 23.52 -13.51 -21.70
N TYR A 24 22.71 -13.24 -22.72
CA TYR A 24 22.68 -11.96 -23.44
C TYR A 24 22.45 -10.77 -22.49
N TRP A 25 21.47 -10.87 -21.59
CA TRP A 25 21.11 -9.82 -20.63
C TRP A 25 22.20 -9.47 -19.62
N LEU A 26 23.19 -10.35 -19.39
CA LEU A 26 24.34 -10.06 -18.53
C LEU A 26 25.50 -9.42 -19.30
N SER A 27 25.58 -9.64 -20.60
CA SER A 27 26.70 -9.22 -21.46
C SER A 27 26.38 -8.01 -22.35
N HIS A 28 25.11 -7.67 -22.54
CA HIS A 28 24.64 -6.62 -23.45
C HIS A 28 23.87 -5.52 -22.71
N THR A 29 24.42 -5.05 -21.61
CA THR A 29 23.90 -3.94 -20.81
C THR A 29 25.05 -3.00 -20.41
N LYS A 30 24.77 -1.71 -20.30
CA LYS A 30 25.76 -0.71 -19.86
C LYS A 30 25.99 -0.75 -18.35
N ALA A 31 24.98 -1.12 -17.57
CA ALA A 31 25.05 -1.17 -16.12
C ALA A 31 25.51 -2.57 -15.65
N PRO A 32 26.15 -2.68 -14.46
CA PRO A 32 26.42 -3.99 -13.86
C PRO A 32 25.14 -4.81 -13.72
N ALA A 33 25.18 -6.08 -14.10
CA ALA A 33 24.03 -6.97 -14.08
C ALA A 33 24.33 -8.28 -13.38
N ILE A 34 23.28 -8.82 -12.75
CA ILE A 34 23.26 -10.16 -12.13
C ILE A 34 21.94 -10.82 -12.49
N LEU A 35 21.96 -12.14 -12.68
CA LEU A 35 20.76 -12.97 -12.78
C LEU A 35 20.53 -13.62 -11.41
N ILE A 36 19.30 -13.52 -10.89
CA ILE A 36 18.94 -14.08 -9.59
C ILE A 36 17.92 -15.19 -9.81
N GLU A 37 18.38 -16.44 -9.70
CA GLU A 37 17.54 -17.63 -9.69
C GLU A 37 17.17 -17.94 -8.24
N VAL A 38 16.07 -17.36 -7.77
CA VAL A 38 15.70 -17.37 -6.34
C VAL A 38 15.44 -18.78 -5.82
N CYS A 39 14.61 -19.55 -6.54
CA CYS A 39 14.12 -20.85 -6.10
C CYS A 39 13.65 -21.71 -7.28
N PHE A 40 13.38 -22.98 -7.03
CA PHE A 40 12.91 -23.94 -8.06
C PHE A 40 11.39 -23.92 -8.16
N VAL A 41 10.86 -23.50 -9.31
CA VAL A 41 9.39 -23.40 -9.53
C VAL A 41 8.70 -24.76 -9.60
N ASP A 42 9.46 -25.83 -9.83
CA ASP A 42 9.02 -27.22 -9.79
C ASP A 42 9.16 -27.85 -8.38
N SER A 43 9.76 -27.15 -7.42
CA SER A 43 9.72 -27.52 -6.01
C SER A 43 8.51 -26.87 -5.35
N LYS A 44 7.56 -27.71 -4.90
CA LYS A 44 6.38 -27.24 -4.16
C LYS A 44 6.77 -26.44 -2.92
N ALA A 45 7.78 -26.90 -2.18
CA ALA A 45 8.24 -26.24 -0.96
C ALA A 45 8.81 -24.84 -1.23
N ASP A 46 9.64 -24.71 -2.28
CA ASP A 46 10.24 -23.46 -2.71
C ASP A 46 9.16 -22.45 -3.15
N THR A 47 8.23 -22.92 -3.99
CA THR A 47 7.16 -22.10 -4.56
C THR A 47 6.20 -21.61 -3.49
N ASP A 48 5.78 -22.51 -2.59
CA ASP A 48 4.91 -22.19 -1.46
C ASP A 48 5.55 -21.14 -0.54
N TYR A 49 6.86 -21.26 -0.26
CA TYR A 49 7.59 -20.27 0.54
C TYR A 49 7.67 -18.92 -0.19
N TYR A 50 8.07 -18.93 -1.46
CA TYR A 50 8.18 -17.70 -2.27
C TYR A 50 6.85 -16.94 -2.34
N ILE A 51 5.74 -17.63 -2.61
CA ILE A 51 4.41 -17.01 -2.72
C ILE A 51 4.00 -16.36 -1.38
N ARG A 52 4.23 -17.05 -0.25
CA ARG A 52 3.87 -16.54 1.07
C ARG A 52 4.80 -15.44 1.59
N HIS A 53 6.06 -15.42 1.16
CA HIS A 53 7.12 -14.58 1.75
C HIS A 53 7.89 -13.76 0.72
N LYS A 54 7.23 -13.40 -0.39
CA LYS A 54 7.82 -12.58 -1.49
C LYS A 54 8.43 -11.26 -1.01
N ASP A 55 7.87 -10.67 0.04
CA ASP A 55 8.35 -9.46 0.71
C ASP A 55 9.70 -9.69 1.40
N ILE A 56 9.84 -10.80 2.13
CA ILE A 56 11.09 -11.22 2.77
C ILE A 56 12.16 -11.49 1.70
N VAL A 57 11.80 -12.20 0.62
CA VAL A 57 12.72 -12.48 -0.50
C VAL A 57 13.21 -11.20 -1.15
N ALA A 58 12.31 -10.25 -1.45
CA ALA A 58 12.66 -8.96 -2.03
C ALA A 58 13.59 -8.16 -1.10
N LYS A 59 13.31 -8.15 0.20
CA LYS A 59 14.16 -7.53 1.21
C LYS A 59 15.57 -8.13 1.20
N LEU A 60 15.70 -9.46 1.22
CA LEU A 60 17.00 -10.14 1.21
C LEU A 60 17.83 -9.79 -0.05
N ILE A 61 17.18 -9.71 -1.21
CA ILE A 61 17.83 -9.27 -2.46
C ILE A 61 18.33 -7.83 -2.33
N ALA A 62 17.46 -6.92 -1.86
CA ALA A 62 17.80 -5.51 -1.71
C ALA A 62 18.96 -5.30 -0.71
N GLU A 63 18.94 -5.98 0.44
CA GLU A 63 20.03 -5.96 1.42
C GLU A 63 21.34 -6.50 0.83
N GLY A 64 21.28 -7.55 0.02
CA GLY A 64 22.44 -8.11 -0.66
C GLY A 64 23.05 -7.15 -1.68
N ILE A 65 22.22 -6.42 -2.43
CA ILE A 65 22.66 -5.39 -3.38
C ILE A 65 23.29 -4.22 -2.63
N LEU A 66 22.57 -3.65 -1.65
CA LEU A 66 22.97 -2.47 -0.89
C LEU A 66 24.09 -2.73 0.13
N ASN A 67 24.37 -4.00 0.45
CA ASN A 67 25.31 -4.41 1.48
C ASN A 67 25.03 -3.79 2.85
N LYS A 68 23.76 -3.64 3.21
CA LYS A 68 23.32 -3.15 4.51
C LYS A 68 22.01 -3.83 4.90
N THR A 69 21.77 -3.96 6.19
CA THR A 69 20.46 -4.36 6.69
C THR A 69 19.47 -3.23 6.41
N ILE A 70 18.31 -3.60 5.87
CA ILE A 70 17.18 -2.69 5.76
C ILE A 70 16.39 -2.91 7.04
N ASP A 71 16.75 -2.11 8.05
CA ASP A 71 15.95 -2.00 9.24
C ASP A 71 14.64 -1.33 8.81
N ASN A 72 13.52 -2.06 8.89
CA ASN A 72 12.21 -1.42 9.00
C ASN A 72 12.08 -0.82 10.40
N LYS A 73 13.08 -0.06 10.84
CA LYS A 73 12.87 0.89 11.92
C LYS A 73 11.84 1.84 11.35
N GLU A 74 10.66 1.77 11.93
CA GLU A 74 9.62 2.78 11.84
C GLU A 74 10.25 4.12 12.23
N ASN A 75 10.98 4.75 11.30
CA ASN A 75 11.06 6.18 11.30
C ASN A 75 9.63 6.59 10.99
N SER A 76 8.98 7.06 12.04
CA SER A 76 7.63 7.56 12.14
C SER A 76 7.35 8.70 11.16
N GLU A 77 7.30 8.38 9.88
CA GLU A 77 6.38 8.95 8.91
C GLU A 77 5.60 7.76 8.34
N ASP A 78 4.74 7.23 9.20
CA ASP A 78 3.66 6.34 8.88
C ASP A 78 3.00 6.74 7.55
N LYS A 79 3.28 6.01 6.46
CA LYS A 79 2.22 5.79 5.47
C LYS A 79 1.22 4.82 6.11
N LYS A 80 0.45 5.33 7.07
CA LYS A 80 -0.69 4.63 7.67
C LYS A 80 -1.70 4.40 6.55
N MET A 81 -1.66 3.21 5.95
CA MET A 81 -2.69 2.81 5.01
C MET A 81 -3.98 2.59 5.80
N TYR A 82 -4.97 3.44 5.58
CA TYR A 82 -6.30 3.29 6.14
C TYR A 82 -7.15 2.41 5.20
N LYS A 83 -7.99 1.55 5.79
CA LYS A 83 -8.95 0.78 5.00
C LYS A 83 -10.03 1.71 4.45
N HIS A 84 -10.47 2.64 5.29
CA HIS A 84 -11.48 3.65 4.95
C HIS A 84 -11.02 5.02 5.42
N THR A 85 -11.08 6.00 4.53
CA THR A 85 -10.90 7.42 4.87
C THR A 85 -12.15 8.18 4.50
N ILE A 86 -12.68 8.92 5.47
CA ILE A 86 -13.92 9.70 5.34
C ILE A 86 -13.55 11.17 5.55
N VAL A 87 -13.69 11.94 4.49
CA VAL A 87 -13.30 13.35 4.42
C VAL A 87 -14.55 14.23 4.49
N TYR A 88 -14.50 15.28 5.30
CA TYR A 88 -15.55 16.28 5.43
C TYR A 88 -14.96 17.70 5.44
N ASP A 89 -15.79 18.74 5.38
CA ASP A 89 -15.36 20.13 5.49
C ASP A 89 -16.18 20.87 6.56
N GLY A 90 -15.51 21.37 7.60
CA GLY A 90 -16.14 22.10 8.70
C GLY A 90 -16.94 21.25 9.69
N GLU A 91 -17.44 21.88 10.76
CA GLU A 91 -18.05 21.17 11.89
C GLU A 91 -19.44 20.57 11.58
N VAL A 92 -20.13 21.07 10.55
CA VAL A 92 -21.48 20.59 10.21
C VAL A 92 -21.42 19.19 9.58
N ASP A 93 -20.55 19.00 8.57
CA ASP A 93 -20.44 17.73 7.85
C ASP A 93 -19.61 16.67 8.59
N LYS A 94 -18.94 17.06 9.68
CA LYS A 94 -18.28 16.13 10.61
C LYS A 94 -19.22 15.09 11.18
N ILE A 95 -20.47 15.48 11.47
CA ILE A 95 -21.47 14.58 12.05
C ILE A 95 -21.86 13.47 11.06
N PRO A 96 -22.35 13.76 9.84
CA PRO A 96 -22.64 12.70 8.86
C PRO A 96 -21.39 11.89 8.50
N ALA A 97 -20.19 12.48 8.48
CA ALA A 97 -18.96 11.72 8.28
C ALA A 97 -18.67 10.72 9.40
N THR A 98 -18.93 11.11 10.65
CA THR A 98 -18.82 10.21 11.79
C THR A 98 -19.83 9.07 11.70
N VAL A 99 -21.06 9.36 11.25
CA VAL A 99 -22.11 8.35 11.03
C VAL A 99 -21.70 7.33 9.98
N VAL A 100 -21.18 7.76 8.81
CA VAL A 100 -20.63 6.85 7.80
C VAL A 100 -19.53 5.96 8.40
N GLY A 101 -18.71 6.52 9.29
CA GLY A 101 -17.66 5.78 10.00
C GLY A 101 -18.19 4.64 10.88
N TRP A 102 -19.40 4.77 11.45
CA TRP A 102 -20.02 3.70 12.24
C TRP A 102 -20.42 2.48 11.42
N GLY A 103 -20.56 2.62 10.10
CA GLY A 103 -20.86 1.51 9.19
C GLY A 103 -19.71 0.53 9.00
N TYR A 104 -18.49 0.86 9.45
CA TYR A 104 -17.29 0.07 9.22
C TYR A 104 -16.64 -0.40 10.52
N ASN A 105 -16.22 -1.67 10.56
CA ASN A 105 -15.49 -2.28 11.68
C ASN A 105 -14.40 -3.26 11.22
N ASP A 106 -14.10 -3.27 9.92
CA ASP A 106 -13.31 -4.28 9.23
C ASP A 106 -11.87 -3.83 8.96
N GLY A 107 -11.44 -2.72 9.56
CA GLY A 107 -10.09 -2.18 9.43
C GLY A 107 -9.91 -0.81 10.06
N LYS A 108 -8.76 -0.20 9.77
CA LYS A 108 -8.39 1.12 10.27
C LYS A 108 -9.17 2.20 9.53
N ILE A 109 -9.83 3.08 10.27
CA ILE A 109 -10.66 4.17 9.74
C ILE A 109 -10.01 5.51 10.09
N LEU A 110 -9.93 6.42 9.11
CA LEU A 110 -9.58 7.82 9.31
C LEU A 110 -10.82 8.68 9.02
N ILE A 111 -11.22 9.51 9.98
CA ILE A 111 -12.23 10.55 9.77
C ILE A 111 -11.52 11.88 9.98
N CYS A 112 -11.42 12.69 8.93
CA CYS A 112 -10.66 13.94 9.00
C CYS A 112 -11.30 15.07 8.19
N ASP A 113 -10.99 16.29 8.58
CA ASP A 113 -11.29 17.48 7.79
C ASP A 113 -10.46 17.46 6.49
N ILE A 114 -11.01 18.01 5.42
CA ILE A 114 -10.38 18.05 4.10
C ILE A 114 -9.03 18.78 4.12
N LYS A 115 -8.85 19.77 5.00
CA LYS A 115 -7.56 20.47 5.13
C LYS A 115 -6.44 19.57 5.65
N ASP A 116 -6.80 18.52 6.39
CA ASP A 116 -5.88 17.56 7.00
C ASP A 116 -5.78 16.26 6.17
N TYR A 117 -6.48 16.20 5.03
CA TYR A 117 -6.46 15.05 4.14
C TYR A 117 -5.12 14.94 3.41
N VAL A 118 -4.49 13.76 3.54
CA VAL A 118 -3.27 13.40 2.81
C VAL A 118 -3.62 12.29 1.81
N PRO A 119 -3.42 12.50 0.49
CA PRO A 119 -3.68 11.49 -0.54
C PRO A 119 -2.73 10.28 -0.51
N GLY A 120 -3.18 9.14 -1.07
CA GLY A 120 -2.33 7.96 -1.32
C GLY A 120 -2.09 7.07 -0.10
N GLN A 121 -2.90 7.23 0.95
CA GLN A 121 -2.84 6.44 2.19
C GLN A 121 -4.21 5.82 2.55
N THR A 122 -5.10 5.62 1.59
CA THR A 122 -6.38 4.94 1.81
C THR A 122 -6.70 3.92 0.72
N GLN A 123 -7.47 2.89 1.07
CA GLN A 123 -8.04 1.94 0.11
C GLN A 123 -9.40 2.39 -0.41
N ASN A 124 -10.27 2.86 0.50
CA ASN A 124 -11.59 3.40 0.18
C ASN A 124 -11.69 4.86 0.65
N LEU A 125 -12.14 5.74 -0.24
CA LEU A 125 -12.28 7.16 0.03
C LEU A 125 -13.76 7.58 -0.07
N TYR A 126 -14.27 8.19 1.00
CA TYR A 126 -15.62 8.73 1.08
C TYR A 126 -15.54 10.23 1.35
N VAL A 127 -16.34 11.02 0.63
CA VAL A 127 -16.32 12.48 0.72
C VAL A 127 -17.72 12.97 1.07
N ILE A 128 -17.83 13.66 2.20
CA ILE A 128 -19.11 13.98 2.84
C ILE A 128 -19.39 15.47 2.75
N GLY A 129 -20.57 15.81 2.26
CA GLY A 129 -21.03 17.18 2.15
C GLY A 129 -20.57 17.90 0.88
N GLY A 130 -21.31 18.94 0.51
CA GLY A 130 -21.11 19.67 -0.74
C GLY A 130 -19.73 20.31 -0.84
N ALA A 131 -19.30 21.00 0.21
CA ALA A 131 -18.05 21.76 0.21
C ALA A 131 -16.80 20.87 0.08
N ALA A 132 -16.79 19.72 0.76
CA ALA A 132 -15.71 18.74 0.60
C ALA A 132 -15.69 18.14 -0.82
N CYS A 133 -16.87 17.81 -1.36
CA CYS A 133 -17.00 17.26 -2.72
C CYS A 133 -16.52 18.22 -3.82
N GLU A 134 -16.69 19.53 -3.63
CA GLU A 134 -16.22 20.54 -4.59
C GLU A 134 -14.69 20.67 -4.57
N LYS A 135 -14.07 20.57 -3.38
CA LYS A 135 -12.64 20.78 -3.20
C LYS A 135 -11.80 19.54 -3.53
N ILE A 136 -12.29 18.33 -3.21
CA ILE A 136 -11.49 17.09 -3.23
C ILE A 136 -10.85 16.77 -4.58
N GLY A 137 -11.51 17.11 -5.70
CA GLY A 137 -11.00 16.84 -7.05
C GLY A 137 -9.70 17.58 -7.39
N SER A 138 -9.41 18.67 -6.69
CA SER A 138 -8.14 19.40 -6.82
C SER A 138 -7.02 18.82 -5.96
N MET A 139 -7.37 18.03 -4.94
CA MET A 139 -6.44 17.50 -3.93
C MET A 139 -5.96 16.08 -4.22
N THR A 140 -6.77 15.25 -4.88
CA THR A 140 -6.41 13.86 -5.17
C THR A 140 -6.91 13.36 -6.53
N LYS A 141 -6.25 12.32 -7.03
CA LYS A 141 -6.65 11.54 -8.21
C LYS A 141 -7.24 10.16 -7.84
N GLU A 142 -7.41 9.88 -6.56
CA GLU A 142 -8.02 8.65 -6.06
C GLU A 142 -9.50 8.58 -6.46
N ASN A 143 -10.02 7.37 -6.67
CA ASN A 143 -11.46 7.18 -6.81
C ASN A 143 -12.12 7.39 -5.45
N TYR A 144 -13.25 8.10 -5.42
CA TYR A 144 -14.00 8.36 -4.19
C TYR A 144 -15.50 8.26 -4.39
N THR A 145 -16.21 7.98 -3.31
CA THR A 145 -17.68 8.01 -3.25
C THR A 145 -18.13 9.31 -2.59
N MET A 146 -19.01 10.06 -3.25
CA MET A 146 -19.58 11.30 -2.72
C MET A 146 -20.90 11.02 -2.00
N ILE A 147 -21.05 11.53 -0.79
CA ILE A 147 -22.30 11.49 -0.02
C ILE A 147 -22.66 12.94 0.33
N LYS A 148 -23.58 13.53 -0.42
CA LYS A 148 -24.02 14.92 -0.23
C LYS A 148 -25.51 15.10 -0.44
N GLY A 149 -26.14 15.85 0.45
CA GLY A 149 -27.52 16.30 0.36
C GLY A 149 -27.64 17.77 -0.06
N ASN A 150 -28.87 18.25 -0.17
CA ASN A 150 -29.18 19.66 -0.38
C ASN A 150 -28.88 20.52 0.86
N ASP A 151 -28.96 19.92 2.05
CA ASP A 151 -28.65 20.53 3.33
C ASP A 151 -28.00 19.51 4.29
N ARG A 152 -27.71 19.96 5.53
CA ARG A 152 -27.06 19.15 6.56
C ARG A 152 -27.89 17.95 7.02
N PHE A 153 -29.21 18.05 7.01
CA PHE A 153 -30.11 16.96 7.42
C PHE A 153 -30.26 15.95 6.29
N ASP A 154 -30.42 16.40 5.04
CA ASP A 154 -30.43 15.52 3.87
C ASP A 154 -29.10 14.76 3.73
N THR A 155 -27.97 15.43 3.97
CA THR A 155 -26.64 14.77 3.97
C THR A 155 -26.56 13.70 5.07
N LEU A 156 -27.13 13.95 6.25
CA LEU A 156 -27.21 12.95 7.32
C LEU A 156 -28.09 11.76 6.96
N TYR A 157 -29.26 11.98 6.34
CA TYR A 157 -30.11 10.88 5.90
C TYR A 157 -29.45 10.03 4.81
N LYS A 158 -28.76 10.65 3.86
CA LYS A 158 -27.99 9.90 2.85
C LYS A 158 -26.81 9.13 3.45
N ALA A 159 -26.20 9.65 4.51
CA ALA A 159 -25.16 8.93 5.24
C ALA A 159 -25.70 7.68 5.94
N LEU A 160 -26.90 7.76 6.52
CA LEU A 160 -27.60 6.62 7.12
C LEU A 160 -28.02 5.58 6.08
N ASP A 161 -28.64 6.03 4.98
CA ASP A 161 -29.03 5.18 3.85
C ASP A 161 -27.83 4.44 3.27
N PHE A 162 -26.68 5.13 3.13
CA PHE A 162 -25.44 4.54 2.62
C PHE A 162 -24.88 3.39 3.49
N ILE A 163 -25.16 3.39 4.80
CA ILE A 163 -24.72 2.34 5.73
C ILE A 163 -25.85 1.35 6.09
N ASP A 164 -26.95 1.35 5.33
CA ASP A 164 -28.14 0.52 5.54
C ASP A 164 -28.74 0.67 6.97
N LYS A 165 -28.93 1.93 7.43
CA LYS A 165 -29.50 2.27 8.75
C LYS A 165 -30.70 3.20 8.70
#